data_AF-A0AAJ7IWA6-F1
#
_entry.id   AF-A0AAJ7IWA6-F1
#
_cell.length_a   1.000
_cell.length_b   1.000
_cell.length_c   1.000
_cell.angle_alpha   90.00
_cell.angle_beta   90.00
_cell.angle_gamma   90.00
#
_symmetry.space_group_name_H-M   'P 1'
#
loop_
_entity.id
_entity.type
_entity.pdbx_description
1 polymer ?
#
loop_
_entity_poly.entity_id
_entity_poly.type
_entity_poly.pdbx_seq_one_letter_code
_entity_poly.pdbx_strand_id
1 'polypeptide(L)'
;MNENELTWANERAEPTFATRDRSEVLDVTIISANDKTAINGWRVMDDPSLSDHKFVSYRLTGNGLTTFRVANVTRSLDKERYLKTLEENLREAPTRYGTPSEIDEYTDFITNAVKNAENVAVSNKRRGFNPKLPWWNPDLDATRLTCKRLRTKAQRTKTRRNKLNAKRAESKFKKEIAEAKRNTWKRICGRLQKAQDIARMNKILESTDEKSVGLVQKPDGTMTRNLRESIETLDHETPRITTQTRTRKVRRTANEHVTPAQTGER
;
A
#
# COMPACT_ATOMS: atom_id res chain seq x y z
N MET A 1 23.33 -4.37 -15.19
CA MET A 1 22.12 -3.70 -14.70
C MET A 1 20.96 -4.31 -15.46
N ASN A 2 19.84 -4.56 -14.79
CA ASN A 2 18.58 -4.97 -15.38
C ASN A 2 18.02 -3.84 -16.25
N GLU A 3 17.32 -4.20 -17.33
CA GLU A 3 16.91 -3.30 -18.43
C GLU A 3 16.07 -2.10 -17.96
N ASN A 4 15.36 -2.22 -16.83
CA ASN A 4 14.48 -1.18 -16.29
C ASN A 4 14.97 -0.49 -15.00
N GLU A 5 16.25 -0.63 -14.62
CA GLU A 5 16.83 0.02 -13.43
C GLU A 5 16.05 -0.24 -12.12
N LEU A 6 15.46 -1.42 -11.92
CA LEU A 6 14.73 -1.77 -10.70
C LEU A 6 15.58 -2.58 -9.70
N THR A 7 15.28 -2.52 -8.41
CA THR A 7 15.98 -3.30 -7.38
C THR A 7 15.06 -3.71 -6.23
N TRP A 8 15.42 -4.78 -5.53
CA TRP A 8 14.65 -5.28 -4.39
C TRP A 8 14.80 -4.38 -3.16
N ALA A 9 13.67 -4.10 -2.53
CA ALA A 9 13.57 -3.36 -1.28
C ALA A 9 13.48 -4.25 -0.04
N ASN A 10 13.15 -5.54 -0.19
CA ASN A 10 13.06 -6.47 0.92
C ASN A 10 14.38 -6.55 1.69
N GLU A 11 14.31 -6.32 3.00
CA GLU A 11 15.41 -6.47 3.92
C GLU A 11 15.09 -7.63 4.86
N ARG A 12 15.95 -8.67 4.90
CA ARG A 12 15.81 -9.89 5.72
C ARG A 12 14.85 -10.94 5.14
N ALA A 13 14.99 -12.16 5.63
CA ALA A 13 14.17 -13.32 5.26
C ALA A 13 12.98 -13.52 6.21
N GLU A 14 12.42 -12.44 6.76
CA GLU A 14 11.24 -12.54 7.62
C GLU A 14 10.01 -12.95 6.81
N PRO A 15 9.27 -14.00 7.22
CA PRO A 15 8.13 -14.47 6.45
C PRO A 15 7.03 -13.42 6.36
N THR A 16 6.67 -13.02 5.15
CA THR A 16 5.56 -12.11 4.83
C THR A 16 4.24 -12.85 4.74
N PHE A 17 4.26 -14.17 4.55
CA PHE A 17 3.10 -15.06 4.58
C PHE A 17 3.27 -16.14 5.64
N ALA A 18 2.24 -16.40 6.43
CA ALA A 18 2.25 -17.46 7.44
C ALA A 18 0.85 -18.04 7.70
N THR A 19 0.72 -19.35 7.54
CA THR A 19 -0.47 -20.13 7.94
C THR A 19 -0.16 -20.97 9.18
N ARG A 20 -1.01 -21.96 9.48
CA ARG A 20 -0.75 -22.92 10.57
C ARG A 20 0.53 -23.72 10.36
N ASP A 21 0.78 -24.13 9.11
CA ASP A 21 1.76 -25.16 8.78
C ASP A 21 2.85 -24.65 7.82
N ARG A 22 2.69 -23.44 7.28
CA ARG A 22 3.60 -22.85 6.28
C ARG A 22 4.01 -21.44 6.68
N SER A 23 5.25 -21.06 6.37
CA SER A 23 5.77 -19.71 6.62
C SER A 23 6.80 -19.37 5.53
N GLU A 24 6.50 -18.37 4.71
CA GLU A 24 7.26 -18.06 3.49
C GLU A 24 7.39 -16.55 3.25
N VAL A 25 8.33 -16.18 2.38
CA VAL A 25 8.52 -14.81 1.89
C VAL A 25 7.93 -14.75 0.47
N LEU A 26 6.67 -14.31 0.36
CA LEU A 26 5.95 -14.25 -0.91
C LEU A 26 5.76 -12.82 -1.41
N ASP A 27 5.60 -11.87 -0.47
CA ASP A 27 5.44 -10.47 -0.80
C ASP A 27 6.79 -9.80 -1.11
N VAL A 28 6.89 -9.15 -2.28
CA VAL A 28 8.09 -8.45 -2.76
C VAL A 28 7.81 -6.95 -2.83
N THR A 29 8.80 -6.15 -2.44
CA THR A 29 8.86 -4.69 -2.60
C THR A 29 9.97 -4.40 -3.60
N ILE A 30 9.63 -3.67 -4.67
CA ILE A 30 10.56 -3.30 -5.74
C ILE A 30 10.59 -1.77 -5.82
N ILE A 31 11.76 -1.18 -6.07
CA ILE A 31 11.97 0.26 -6.20
C ILE A 31 12.95 0.54 -7.35
N SER A 32 12.91 1.72 -7.94
CA SER A 32 13.99 2.17 -8.83
C SER A 32 15.34 2.14 -8.11
N ALA A 33 16.37 1.69 -8.80
CA ALA A 33 17.75 1.64 -8.32
C ALA A 33 18.23 3.03 -7.90
N ASN A 34 17.80 4.07 -8.62
CA ASN A 34 18.12 5.47 -8.32
C ASN A 34 17.48 5.94 -7.00
N ASP A 35 16.32 5.37 -6.64
CA ASP A 35 15.58 5.70 -5.43
C ASP A 35 15.83 4.72 -4.27
N LYS A 36 16.78 3.80 -4.40
CA LYS A 36 17.04 2.78 -3.39
C LYS A 36 17.45 3.38 -2.03
N THR A 37 18.11 4.54 -2.02
CA THR A 37 18.47 5.26 -0.80
C THR A 37 17.27 5.98 -0.15
N ALA A 38 16.18 6.18 -0.90
CA ALA A 38 14.96 6.78 -0.40
C ALA A 38 14.15 5.82 0.48
N ILE A 39 14.27 4.51 0.29
CA ILE A 39 13.57 3.54 1.12
C ILE A 39 14.41 3.16 2.35
N ASN A 40 13.82 3.28 3.53
CA ASN A 40 14.48 3.06 4.81
C ASN A 40 13.60 2.24 5.76
N GLY A 41 14.23 1.40 6.58
CA GLY A 41 13.58 0.72 7.70
C GLY A 41 12.53 -0.30 7.27
N TRP A 42 12.79 -1.01 6.16
CA TRP A 42 11.93 -2.09 5.68
C TRP A 42 11.89 -3.21 6.72
N ARG A 43 10.68 -3.64 7.09
CA ARG A 43 10.46 -4.73 8.05
C ARG A 43 9.09 -5.36 7.89
N VAL A 44 8.97 -6.59 8.36
CA VAL A 44 7.67 -7.24 8.54
C VAL A 44 7.15 -6.91 9.93
N MET A 45 5.92 -6.42 10.01
CA MET A 45 5.30 -6.02 11.27
C MET A 45 4.68 -7.22 11.98
N ASP A 46 4.81 -7.26 13.30
CA ASP A 46 4.14 -8.25 14.17
C ASP A 46 2.68 -7.91 14.46
N ASP A 47 2.21 -6.76 13.99
CA ASP A 47 0.83 -6.34 14.14
C ASP A 47 -0.13 -7.35 13.50
N PRO A 48 -1.27 -7.66 14.16
CA PRO A 48 -2.20 -8.65 13.64
C PRO A 48 -2.86 -8.11 12.36
N SER A 49 -2.47 -8.68 11.23
CA SER A 49 -3.07 -8.38 9.91
C SER A 49 -4.44 -8.99 9.71
N LEU A 50 -4.78 -10.01 10.52
CA LEU A 50 -6.00 -10.83 10.40
C LEU A 50 -6.08 -11.64 9.10
N SER A 51 -5.01 -11.63 8.30
CA SER A 51 -4.79 -12.41 7.08
C SER A 51 -3.64 -13.39 7.30
N ASP A 52 -3.45 -14.31 6.36
CA ASP A 52 -2.23 -15.12 6.30
C ASP A 52 -1.01 -14.29 5.85
N HIS A 53 -1.24 -13.16 5.15
CA HIS A 53 -0.21 -12.17 4.87
C HIS A 53 0.03 -11.26 6.07
N LYS A 54 1.28 -10.83 6.28
CA LYS A 54 1.69 -9.87 7.30
C LYS A 54 1.89 -8.50 6.68
N PHE A 55 1.80 -7.46 7.50
CA PHE A 55 2.09 -6.12 7.03
C PHE A 55 3.59 -5.93 6.80
N VAL A 56 3.95 -5.40 5.64
CA VAL A 56 5.28 -4.85 5.38
C VAL A 56 5.24 -3.35 5.65
N SER A 57 6.26 -2.83 6.34
CA SER A 57 6.39 -1.41 6.65
C SER A 57 7.78 -0.91 6.27
N TYR A 58 7.82 0.22 5.59
CA TYR A 58 9.03 0.97 5.26
C TYR A 58 8.72 2.46 5.27
N ARG A 59 9.75 3.30 5.27
CA ARG A 59 9.66 4.76 5.12
C ARG A 59 10.27 5.14 3.79
N LEU A 60 9.56 5.96 3.02
CA LEU A 60 10.11 6.60 1.82
C LEU A 60 10.49 8.05 2.17
N THR A 61 11.74 8.41 1.93
CA THR A 61 12.28 9.75 2.06
C THR A 61 12.52 10.30 0.66
N GLY A 62 11.64 11.19 0.20
CA GLY A 62 11.76 11.83 -1.10
C GLY A 62 11.32 13.29 -1.04
N ASN A 63 11.84 14.10 -1.94
CA ASN A 63 11.39 15.47 -2.13
C ASN A 63 10.00 15.44 -2.79
N GLY A 64 8.95 15.55 -1.97
CA GLY A 64 7.62 15.89 -2.44
C GLY A 64 6.76 14.75 -2.99
N LEU A 65 6.28 13.86 -2.11
CA LEU A 65 4.84 13.58 -2.17
C LEU A 65 4.17 14.59 -1.27
N THR A 66 4.08 15.82 -1.76
CA THR A 66 3.16 16.80 -1.19
C THR A 66 1.77 16.20 -1.34
N THR A 67 1.23 15.69 -0.23
CA THR A 67 -0.14 15.19 -0.13
C THR A 67 -1.14 16.35 -0.17
N PHE A 68 -0.96 17.27 -1.12
CA PHE A 68 -1.95 18.27 -1.46
C PHE A 68 -2.95 17.59 -2.40
N ARG A 69 -4.04 17.10 -1.84
CA ARG A 69 -5.23 16.92 -2.67
C ARG A 69 -5.90 18.27 -2.79
N VAL A 70 -5.86 18.87 -3.98
CA VAL A 70 -6.78 19.96 -4.31
C VAL A 70 -8.18 19.38 -4.18
N ALA A 71 -8.89 19.76 -3.12
CA ALA A 71 -10.17 19.16 -2.77
C ALA A 71 -11.27 19.46 -3.81
N ASN A 72 -11.08 20.53 -4.61
CA ASN A 72 -11.79 20.92 -5.82
C ASN A 72 -11.27 22.30 -6.25
N VAL A 73 -10.58 22.42 -7.38
CA VAL A 73 -9.93 23.68 -7.84
C VAL A 73 -10.91 24.87 -7.75
N THR A 74 -12.14 24.70 -8.24
CA THR A 74 -13.20 25.72 -8.28
C THR A 74 -13.70 26.18 -6.89
N ARG A 75 -13.56 25.36 -5.85
CA ARG A 75 -13.98 25.70 -4.48
C ARG A 75 -12.84 26.21 -3.59
N SER A 76 -11.61 26.06 -4.05
CA SER A 76 -10.38 26.50 -3.36
C SER A 76 -9.72 27.71 -3.98
N LEU A 77 -10.20 28.18 -5.14
CA LEU A 77 -9.71 29.37 -5.82
C LEU A 77 -10.19 30.65 -5.12
N ASP A 78 -9.24 31.44 -4.62
CA ASP A 78 -9.47 32.82 -4.22
C ASP A 78 -9.49 33.71 -5.47
N LYS A 79 -10.69 34.14 -5.88
CA LYS A 79 -10.87 34.88 -7.15
C LYS A 79 -10.20 36.26 -7.13
N GLU A 80 -10.22 36.96 -6.01
CA GLU A 80 -9.61 38.28 -5.89
C GLU A 80 -8.09 38.17 -5.98
N ARG A 81 -7.51 37.20 -5.28
CA ARG A 81 -6.08 36.92 -5.35
C ARG A 81 -5.65 36.47 -6.76
N TYR A 82 -6.46 35.65 -7.41
CA TYR A 82 -6.21 35.21 -8.79
C TYR A 82 -6.16 36.39 -9.75
N LEU A 83 -7.19 37.24 -9.73
CA LEU A 83 -7.28 38.39 -10.64
C LEU A 83 -6.14 39.38 -10.40
N LYS A 84 -5.81 39.67 -9.15
CA LYS A 84 -4.69 40.56 -8.81
C LYS A 84 -3.35 40.02 -9.31
N THR A 85 -3.05 38.74 -9.04
CA THR A 85 -1.79 38.13 -9.50
C THR A 85 -1.75 37.98 -11.02
N LEU A 86 -2.88 37.71 -11.66
CA LEU A 86 -2.96 37.66 -13.12
C LEU A 86 -2.68 39.03 -13.73
N GLU A 87 -3.28 40.08 -13.19
CA GLU A 87 -3.04 41.46 -13.63
C GLU A 87 -1.57 41.85 -13.47
N GLU A 88 -0.95 41.52 -12.33
CA GLU A 88 0.49 41.72 -12.09
C GLU A 88 1.36 40.96 -13.09
N ASN A 89 1.05 39.68 -13.34
CA ASN A 89 1.83 38.84 -14.25
C ASN A 89 1.73 39.28 -15.72
N LEU A 90 0.63 39.94 -16.11
CA LEU A 90 0.41 40.40 -17.49
C LEU A 90 0.98 41.80 -17.76
N ARG A 91 1.53 42.51 -16.77
CA ARG A 91 2.08 43.87 -16.94
C ARG A 91 3.25 43.95 -17.91
N GLU A 92 4.09 42.93 -17.95
CA GLU A 92 5.30 42.87 -18.78
C GLU A 92 5.07 41.99 -20.02
N ALA A 93 3.90 42.11 -20.65
CA ALA A 93 3.61 41.35 -21.86
C ALA A 93 4.59 41.68 -22.99
N PRO A 94 5.03 40.68 -23.78
CA PRO A 94 5.85 40.91 -24.97
C PRO A 94 5.15 41.90 -25.91
N THR A 95 5.91 42.84 -26.47
CA THR A 95 5.41 43.94 -27.32
C THR A 95 5.61 43.71 -28.82
N ARG A 96 6.25 42.60 -29.20
CA ARG A 96 6.53 42.22 -30.58
C ARG A 96 5.62 41.08 -31.01
N TYR A 97 5.06 41.22 -32.21
CA TYR A 97 4.13 40.27 -32.80
C TYR A 97 4.33 40.27 -34.32
N GLY A 98 4.14 39.13 -34.98
CA GLY A 98 4.08 39.05 -36.44
C GLY A 98 4.75 37.82 -37.05
N THR A 99 5.69 37.19 -36.33
CA THR A 99 6.25 35.90 -36.72
C THR A 99 5.63 34.74 -35.93
N PRO A 100 5.62 33.51 -36.47
CA PRO A 100 5.15 32.33 -35.74
C PRO A 100 5.85 32.15 -34.38
N SER A 101 7.17 32.38 -34.32
CA SER A 101 7.94 32.24 -33.07
C SER A 101 7.54 33.25 -32.01
N GLU A 102 7.22 34.49 -32.39
CA GLU A 102 6.78 35.53 -31.45
C GLU A 102 5.35 35.26 -30.95
N ILE A 103 4.50 34.63 -31.78
CA ILE A 103 3.16 34.19 -31.37
C ILE A 103 3.26 33.06 -30.34
N ASP A 104 4.16 32.09 -30.55
CA ASP A 104 4.40 31.00 -29.61
C ASP A 104 4.92 31.54 -28.27
N GLU A 105 5.90 32.45 -28.29
CA GLU A 105 6.43 33.11 -27.09
C GLU A 105 5.34 33.87 -26.32
N TYR A 106 4.46 34.57 -27.03
CA TYR A 106 3.33 35.27 -26.43
C TYR A 106 2.30 34.30 -25.81
N THR A 107 2.06 33.17 -26.46
CA THR A 107 1.14 32.13 -25.98
C THR A 107 1.69 31.46 -24.72
N ASP A 108 3.00 31.16 -24.70
CA ASP A 108 3.69 30.64 -23.52
C ASP A 108 3.67 31.64 -22.37
N PHE A 109 3.89 32.92 -22.65
CA PHE A 109 3.81 33.98 -21.66
C PHE A 109 2.43 34.02 -20.98
N ILE A 110 1.34 34.09 -21.77
CA ILE A 110 -0.03 34.12 -21.22
C ILE A 110 -0.32 32.83 -20.45
N THR A 111 0.05 31.68 -21.02
CA THR A 111 -0.17 30.37 -20.39
C THR A 111 0.51 30.29 -19.04
N ASN A 112 1.75 30.79 -18.93
CA ASN A 112 2.50 30.82 -17.70
C ASN A 112 1.93 31.84 -16.69
N ALA A 113 1.48 33.01 -17.16
CA ALA A 113 0.82 34.01 -16.32
C ALA A 113 -0.46 33.45 -15.67
N VAL A 114 -1.29 32.75 -16.45
CA VAL A 114 -2.52 32.07 -15.99
C VAL A 114 -2.20 30.95 -15.00
N LYS A 115 -1.26 30.05 -15.34
CA LYS A 115 -0.85 28.94 -14.46
C LYS A 115 -0.28 29.45 -13.14
N ASN A 116 0.53 30.50 -13.18
CA ASN A 116 1.12 31.07 -11.96
C ASN A 116 0.05 31.73 -11.08
N ALA A 117 -0.85 32.52 -11.67
CA ALA A 117 -1.96 33.11 -10.94
C ALA A 117 -2.86 32.05 -10.29
N GLU A 118 -3.14 30.96 -11.00
CA GLU A 118 -3.87 29.81 -10.45
C GLU A 118 -3.13 29.18 -9.27
N ASN A 119 -1.84 28.87 -9.43
CA ASN A 119 -1.03 28.24 -8.38
C ASN A 119 -0.97 29.07 -7.09
N VAL A 120 -0.94 30.40 -7.20
CA VAL A 120 -0.89 31.32 -6.06
C VAL A 120 -2.27 31.47 -5.39
N ALA A 121 -3.34 31.48 -6.19
CA ALA A 121 -4.70 31.74 -5.73
C ALA A 121 -5.44 30.49 -5.23
N VAL A 122 -5.04 29.30 -5.67
CA VAL A 122 -5.61 28.05 -5.20
C VAL A 122 -5.08 27.73 -3.80
N SER A 123 -5.98 27.79 -2.81
CA SER A 123 -5.68 27.29 -1.48
C SER A 123 -5.47 25.78 -1.53
N ASN A 124 -4.20 25.36 -1.45
CA ASN A 124 -3.82 23.97 -1.22
C ASN A 124 -4.24 23.58 0.21
N LYS A 125 -5.53 23.29 0.40
CA LYS A 125 -6.01 22.81 1.68
C LYS A 125 -5.36 21.47 1.93
N ARG A 126 -4.45 21.44 2.90
CA ARG A 126 -4.00 20.20 3.54
C ARG A 126 -5.22 19.58 4.19
N ARG A 127 -5.94 18.73 3.46
CA ARG A 127 -6.87 17.83 4.13
C ARG A 127 -5.98 16.83 4.83
N GLY A 128 -5.72 17.09 6.12
CA GLY A 128 -5.07 16.10 6.97
C GLY A 128 -5.78 14.79 6.74
N PHE A 129 -5.02 13.74 6.44
CA PHE A 129 -5.56 12.40 6.45
C PHE A 129 -6.16 12.24 7.85
N ASN A 130 -7.48 12.14 7.94
CA ASN A 130 -8.16 11.92 9.20
C ASN A 130 -8.44 10.41 9.26
N PRO A 131 -7.53 9.61 9.82
CA PRO A 131 -7.62 8.15 9.82
C PRO A 131 -8.71 7.63 10.76
N LYS A 132 -9.57 8.50 11.33
CA LYS A 132 -10.61 8.09 12.26
C LYS A 132 -11.66 7.27 11.52
N LEU A 133 -11.36 5.98 11.38
CA LEU A 133 -12.27 4.97 10.92
C LEU A 133 -13.49 5.01 11.83
N PRO A 134 -14.71 5.19 11.29
CA PRO A 134 -15.91 5.41 12.10
C PRO A 134 -16.33 4.19 12.93
N TRP A 135 -15.69 3.04 12.69
CA TRP A 135 -15.87 1.77 13.40
C TRP A 135 -14.71 1.44 14.35
N TRP A 136 -13.64 2.24 14.39
CA TRP A 136 -12.54 2.04 15.32
C TRP A 136 -12.86 2.71 16.67
N ASN A 137 -12.60 2.00 17.77
CA ASN A 137 -12.86 2.48 19.13
C ASN A 137 -11.74 2.03 20.09
N PRO A 138 -11.66 2.60 21.30
CA PRO A 138 -10.61 2.26 22.27
C PRO A 138 -10.57 0.79 22.69
N ASP A 139 -11.72 0.10 22.70
CA ASP A 139 -11.78 -1.33 23.03
C ASP A 139 -11.05 -2.18 22.00
N LEU A 140 -11.19 -1.84 20.72
CA LEU A 140 -10.44 -2.47 19.63
C LEU A 140 -8.94 -2.23 19.74
N ASP A 141 -8.50 -1.05 20.20
CA ASP A 141 -7.08 -0.80 20.47
C ASP A 141 -6.55 -1.67 21.61
N ALA A 142 -7.32 -1.81 22.69
CA ALA A 142 -6.97 -2.68 23.81
C ALA A 142 -6.88 -4.16 23.39
N THR A 143 -7.84 -4.64 22.60
CA THR A 143 -7.83 -6.01 22.07
C THR A 143 -6.69 -6.21 21.05
N ARG A 144 -6.41 -5.23 20.20
CA ARG A 144 -5.25 -5.25 19.27
C ARG A 144 -3.94 -5.36 20.02
N LEU A 145 -3.73 -4.56 21.07
CA LEU A 145 -2.51 -4.59 21.88
C LEU A 145 -2.36 -5.94 22.60
N THR A 146 -3.47 -6.49 23.11
CA THR A 146 -3.50 -7.83 23.71
C THR A 146 -3.10 -8.92 22.71
N CYS A 147 -3.64 -8.86 21.50
CA CYS A 147 -3.28 -9.78 20.41
C CYS A 147 -1.79 -9.71 20.10
N LYS A 148 -1.26 -8.49 19.90
CA LYS A 148 0.16 -8.27 19.62
C LYS A 148 1.04 -8.87 20.73
N ARG A 149 0.75 -8.58 21.99
CA ARG A 149 1.50 -9.11 23.15
C ARG A 149 1.50 -10.64 23.18
N LEU A 150 0.34 -11.28 23.00
CA LEU A 150 0.22 -12.74 23.03
C LEU A 150 0.90 -13.40 21.83
N ARG A 151 0.83 -12.78 20.65
CA ARG A 151 1.52 -13.23 19.44
C ARG A 151 3.03 -13.17 19.61
N THR A 152 3.57 -12.06 20.08
CA THR A 152 5.01 -11.93 20.38
C THR A 152 5.45 -12.96 21.43
N LYS A 153 4.65 -13.18 22.47
CA LYS A 153 4.93 -14.24 23.47
C LYS A 153 4.93 -15.64 22.85
N ALA A 154 3.99 -15.93 21.95
CA ALA A 154 3.92 -17.21 21.25
C ALA A 154 5.11 -17.43 20.31
N GLN A 155 5.56 -16.40 19.60
CA GLN A 155 6.75 -16.44 18.74
C GLN A 155 8.04 -16.70 19.54
N ARG A 156 8.21 -16.01 20.68
CA ARG A 156 9.39 -16.15 21.54
C ARG A 156 9.47 -17.52 22.21
N THR A 157 8.37 -17.98 22.80
CA THR A 157 8.36 -19.20 23.63
C THR A 157 8.06 -20.47 22.84
N LYS A 158 7.42 -20.37 21.68
CA LYS A 158 7.03 -21.47 20.78
C LYS A 158 6.18 -22.58 21.42
N THR A 159 5.66 -22.40 22.64
CA THR A 159 4.87 -23.42 23.34
C THR A 159 3.46 -23.54 22.79
N ARG A 160 2.89 -24.76 22.84
CA ARG A 160 1.51 -25.04 22.41
C ARG A 160 0.49 -24.14 23.11
N ARG A 161 0.65 -23.93 24.42
CA ARG A 161 -0.22 -23.08 25.23
C ARG A 161 -0.22 -21.64 24.75
N ASN A 162 0.96 -21.05 24.53
CA ASN A 162 1.05 -19.65 24.10
C ASN A 162 0.55 -19.47 22.67
N LYS A 163 0.82 -20.43 21.77
CA LYS A 163 0.24 -20.45 20.41
C LYS A 163 -1.29 -20.49 20.44
N LEU A 164 -1.89 -21.32 21.30
CA LEU A 164 -3.35 -21.39 21.46
C LEU A 164 -3.92 -20.07 22.00
N ASN A 165 -3.28 -19.46 22.99
CA ASN A 165 -3.70 -18.17 23.55
C ASN A 165 -3.66 -17.04 22.51
N ALA A 166 -2.61 -16.99 21.69
CA ALA A 166 -2.50 -16.03 20.59
C ALA A 166 -3.65 -16.21 19.58
N LYS A 167 -3.95 -17.45 19.17
CA LYS A 167 -5.07 -17.75 18.26
C LYS A 167 -6.44 -17.34 18.83
N ARG A 168 -6.66 -17.58 20.13
CA ARG A 168 -7.90 -17.15 20.82
C ARG A 168 -8.04 -15.64 20.83
N ALA A 169 -6.96 -14.92 21.12
CA ALA A 169 -6.95 -13.47 21.10
C ALA A 169 -7.22 -12.93 19.68
N GLU A 170 -6.56 -13.47 18.65
CA GLU A 170 -6.81 -13.09 17.25
C GLU A 170 -8.26 -13.34 16.85
N SER A 171 -8.84 -14.48 17.22
CA SER A 171 -10.24 -14.80 16.94
C SER A 171 -11.20 -13.82 17.62
N LYS A 172 -10.93 -13.46 18.88
CA LYS A 172 -11.68 -12.43 19.62
C LYS A 172 -11.61 -11.09 18.90
N PHE A 173 -10.41 -10.67 18.50
CA PHE A 173 -10.20 -9.41 17.79
C PHE A 173 -10.92 -9.35 16.44
N LYS A 174 -10.86 -10.43 15.65
CA LYS A 174 -11.63 -10.55 14.39
C LYS A 174 -13.14 -10.36 14.63
N LYS A 175 -13.67 -11.01 15.68
CA LYS A 175 -15.10 -10.92 16.04
C LYS A 175 -15.48 -9.48 16.40
N GLU A 176 -14.71 -8.84 17.28
CA GLU A 176 -14.98 -7.46 17.72
C GLU A 176 -14.90 -6.46 16.56
N ILE A 177 -13.95 -6.63 15.62
CA ILE A 177 -13.89 -5.80 14.41
C ILE A 177 -15.13 -5.99 13.55
N ALA A 178 -15.56 -7.24 13.31
CA ALA A 178 -16.74 -7.51 12.50
C ALA A 178 -18.00 -6.91 13.13
N GLU A 179 -18.12 -6.98 14.46
CA GLU A 179 -19.19 -6.37 15.22
C GLU A 179 -19.17 -4.84 15.16
N ALA A 180 -18.02 -4.22 15.38
CA ALA A 180 -17.86 -2.77 15.32
C ALA A 180 -18.17 -2.21 13.92
N LYS A 181 -17.69 -2.88 12.86
CA LYS A 181 -18.03 -2.53 11.47
C LYS A 181 -19.53 -2.62 11.22
N ARG A 182 -20.17 -3.73 11.64
CA ARG A 182 -21.62 -3.94 11.48
C ARG A 182 -22.44 -2.89 12.23
N ASN A 183 -22.08 -2.59 13.48
CA ASN A 183 -22.80 -1.62 14.30
C ASN A 183 -22.64 -0.20 13.76
N THR A 184 -21.43 0.16 13.30
CA THR A 184 -21.22 1.43 12.61
C THR A 184 -22.02 1.52 11.32
N TRP A 185 -22.08 0.46 10.52
CA TRP A 185 -22.90 0.44 9.31
C TRP A 185 -24.39 0.62 9.62
N LYS A 186 -24.93 -0.13 10.58
CA LYS A 186 -26.32 0.04 11.06
C LYS A 186 -26.61 1.47 11.48
N ARG A 187 -25.69 2.09 12.24
CA ARG A 187 -25.80 3.49 12.68
C ARG A 187 -25.75 4.47 11.51
N ILE A 188 -24.90 4.23 10.52
CA ILE A 188 -24.84 5.06 9.30
C ILE A 188 -26.17 4.95 8.56
N CYS A 189 -26.64 3.74 8.26
CA CYS A 189 -27.91 3.51 7.56
C CYS A 189 -29.10 4.13 8.30
N GLY A 190 -29.16 3.99 9.63
CA GLY A 190 -30.25 4.59 10.43
C GLY A 190 -30.27 6.12 10.45
N ARG A 191 -29.17 6.79 10.04
CA ARG A 191 -29.08 8.26 9.93
C ARG A 191 -29.38 8.78 8.53
N LEU A 192 -29.49 7.90 7.52
CA LEU A 192 -29.79 8.30 6.14
C LEU A 192 -31.27 8.66 6.04
N GLN A 193 -31.61 9.93 6.27
CA GLN A 193 -32.99 10.42 6.19
C GLN A 193 -33.25 11.26 4.94
N LYS A 194 -32.20 11.80 4.30
CA LYS A 194 -32.34 12.68 3.13
C LYS A 194 -31.92 11.95 1.84
N ALA A 195 -32.62 12.24 0.74
CA ALA A 195 -32.25 11.74 -0.59
C ALA A 195 -30.79 12.04 -0.98
N GLN A 196 -30.26 13.16 -0.48
CA GLN A 196 -28.87 13.58 -0.67
C GLN A 196 -27.86 12.61 -0.05
N ASP A 197 -28.20 11.98 1.08
CA ASP A 197 -27.33 11.03 1.77
C ASP A 197 -27.30 9.69 1.01
N ILE A 198 -28.44 9.28 0.45
CA ILE A 198 -28.58 8.09 -0.40
C ILE A 198 -27.78 8.26 -1.69
N ALA A 199 -27.89 9.42 -2.36
CA ALA A 199 -27.13 9.72 -3.57
C ALA A 199 -25.61 9.71 -3.34
N ARG A 200 -25.15 10.21 -2.19
CA ARG A 200 -23.73 10.11 -1.80
C ARG A 200 -23.29 8.68 -1.57
N MET A 201 -24.15 7.83 -1.02
CA MET A 201 -23.86 6.41 -0.79
C MET A 201 -23.71 5.66 -2.10
N ASN A 202 -24.62 5.86 -3.06
CA ASN A 202 -24.54 5.25 -4.39
C ASN A 202 -23.25 5.63 -5.11
N LYS A 203 -22.87 6.92 -5.08
CA LYS A 203 -21.60 7.38 -5.66
C LYS A 203 -20.37 6.69 -5.05
N ILE A 204 -20.37 6.45 -3.74
CA ILE A 204 -19.27 5.73 -3.08
C ILE A 204 -19.20 4.29 -3.60
N LEU A 205 -20.35 3.61 -3.69
CA LEU A 205 -20.43 2.23 -4.15
C LEU A 205 -19.96 2.10 -5.60
N GLU A 206 -20.39 3.00 -6.49
CA GLU A 206 -19.99 3.06 -7.91
C GLU A 206 -18.48 3.34 -8.08
N SER A 207 -17.89 4.20 -7.24
CA SER A 207 -16.47 4.58 -7.36
C SER A 207 -15.44 3.51 -6.98
N THR A 208 -15.90 2.33 -6.54
CA THR A 208 -15.01 1.28 -6.01
C THR A 208 -14.27 0.53 -7.11
N ASP A 209 -14.80 0.50 -8.34
CA ASP A 209 -14.26 -0.30 -9.44
C ASP A 209 -13.12 0.39 -10.24
N GLU A 210 -12.91 1.70 -10.11
CA GLU A 210 -12.05 2.46 -11.04
C GLU A 210 -10.58 2.61 -10.63
N LYS A 211 -10.13 2.09 -9.48
CA LYS A 211 -8.75 2.28 -9.02
C LYS A 211 -7.79 1.23 -9.56
N SER A 212 -7.68 1.17 -10.88
CA SER A 212 -6.60 0.42 -11.53
C SER A 212 -5.33 1.29 -11.51
N VAL A 213 -4.28 0.79 -10.88
CA VAL A 213 -3.06 1.55 -10.58
C VAL A 213 -2.14 1.49 -11.79
N GLY A 214 -2.10 2.56 -12.59
CA GLY A 214 -1.18 2.74 -13.72
C GLY A 214 0.07 3.53 -13.31
N LEU A 215 0.97 2.90 -12.54
CA LEU A 215 2.14 3.56 -11.95
C LEU A 215 3.49 3.04 -12.47
N VAL A 216 3.48 2.15 -13.46
CA VAL A 216 4.71 1.58 -14.04
C VAL A 216 4.93 2.21 -15.42
N GLN A 217 6.14 2.72 -15.66
CA GLN A 217 6.58 3.18 -16.99
C GLN A 217 7.07 1.97 -17.80
N LYS A 218 6.63 1.89 -19.05
CA LYS A 218 7.07 0.89 -20.02
C LYS A 218 8.43 1.29 -20.61
N PRO A 219 9.17 0.36 -21.24
CA PRO A 219 10.43 0.65 -21.91
C PRO A 219 10.32 1.71 -23.03
N ASP A 220 9.14 1.87 -23.62
CA ASP A 220 8.84 2.91 -24.63
C ASP A 220 8.62 4.31 -24.04
N GLY A 221 8.77 4.47 -22.72
CA GLY A 221 8.56 5.72 -21.99
C GLY A 221 7.11 6.03 -21.64
N THR A 222 6.14 5.20 -22.07
CA THR A 222 4.71 5.41 -21.77
C THR A 222 4.30 4.79 -20.43
N MET A 223 3.26 5.32 -19.78
CA MET A 223 2.74 4.75 -18.52
C MET A 223 1.71 3.65 -18.78
N THR A 224 1.78 2.59 -17.95
CA THR A 224 0.77 1.53 -17.89
C THR A 224 -0.58 2.11 -17.51
N ARG A 225 -1.65 1.65 -18.18
CA ARG A 225 -2.99 2.25 -18.00
C ARG A 225 -3.86 1.50 -17.00
N ASN A 226 -3.49 0.27 -16.69
CA ASN A 226 -4.26 -0.61 -15.84
C ASN A 226 -3.37 -1.64 -15.15
N LEU A 227 -3.93 -2.29 -14.13
CA LEU A 227 -3.23 -3.27 -13.30
C LEU A 227 -2.67 -4.44 -14.13
N ARG A 228 -3.38 -4.89 -15.17
CA ARG A 228 -2.89 -5.98 -16.04
C ARG A 228 -1.62 -5.56 -16.76
N GLU A 229 -1.62 -4.40 -17.42
CA GLU A 229 -0.43 -3.87 -18.09
C GLU A 229 0.73 -3.66 -17.12
N SER A 230 0.45 -3.18 -15.89
CA SER A 230 1.48 -3.04 -14.85
C SER A 230 2.06 -4.38 -14.43
N ILE A 231 1.24 -5.42 -14.29
CA ILE A 231 1.71 -6.77 -13.93
C ILE A 231 2.54 -7.37 -15.08
N GLU A 232 2.06 -7.30 -16.33
CA GLU A 232 2.77 -7.84 -17.49
C GLU A 232 4.14 -7.17 -17.64
N THR A 233 4.20 -5.85 -17.49
CA THR A 233 5.46 -5.09 -17.54
C THR A 233 6.43 -5.52 -16.43
N LEU A 234 5.92 -5.88 -15.24
CA LEU A 234 6.76 -6.37 -14.13
C LEU A 234 7.16 -7.84 -14.28
N ASP A 235 6.29 -8.69 -14.84
CA ASP A 235 6.52 -10.14 -14.94
C ASP A 235 7.66 -10.45 -15.94
N HIS A 236 7.74 -9.70 -17.04
CA HIS A 236 8.86 -9.75 -17.98
C HIS A 236 10.22 -9.41 -17.36
N GLU A 237 10.24 -8.68 -16.24
CA GLU A 237 11.45 -8.18 -15.58
C GLU A 237 11.90 -9.04 -14.40
N THR A 238 11.05 -9.94 -13.92
CA THR A 238 11.43 -10.82 -12.81
C THR A 238 12.30 -11.97 -13.32
N PRO A 239 13.54 -12.16 -12.83
CA PRO A 239 14.33 -13.32 -13.20
C PRO A 239 13.58 -14.56 -12.71
N ARG A 240 13.21 -15.45 -13.66
CA ARG A 240 12.56 -16.72 -13.36
C ARG A 240 13.40 -17.45 -12.32
N ILE A 241 12.87 -17.58 -11.10
CA ILE A 241 13.49 -18.41 -10.08
C ILE A 241 13.40 -19.85 -10.57
N THR A 242 14.50 -20.38 -11.10
CA THR A 242 14.63 -21.80 -11.40
C THR A 242 14.61 -22.52 -10.07
N THR A 243 13.44 -23.05 -9.67
CA THR A 243 13.34 -23.93 -8.52
C THR A 243 14.16 -25.18 -8.82
N GLN A 244 15.40 -25.25 -8.34
CA GLN A 244 16.07 -26.54 -8.20
C GLN A 244 15.28 -27.35 -7.17
N THR A 245 14.41 -28.23 -7.67
CA THR A 245 13.72 -29.22 -6.87
C THR A 245 14.77 -30.10 -6.19
N ARG A 246 15.14 -29.78 -4.96
CA ARG A 246 15.93 -30.67 -4.11
C ARG A 246 15.03 -31.83 -3.71
N THR A 247 15.02 -32.89 -4.53
CA THR A 247 14.43 -34.17 -4.15
C THR A 247 15.19 -34.69 -2.93
N ARG A 248 14.57 -34.64 -1.75
CA ARG A 248 15.04 -35.34 -0.56
C ARG A 248 14.96 -36.84 -0.82
N LYS A 249 16.10 -37.49 -1.08
CA LYS A 249 16.21 -38.95 -0.93
C LYS A 249 15.94 -39.28 0.54
N VAL A 250 14.79 -39.87 0.81
CA VAL A 250 14.48 -40.50 2.10
C VAL A 250 15.43 -41.68 2.25
N ARG A 251 16.45 -41.54 3.09
CA ARG A 251 17.20 -42.71 3.59
C ARG A 251 16.26 -43.48 4.51
N ARG A 252 15.72 -44.60 4.03
CA ARG A 252 15.14 -45.65 4.88
C ARG A 252 16.29 -46.25 5.69
N THR A 253 16.35 -45.96 6.98
CA THR A 253 17.11 -46.78 7.93
C THR A 253 16.31 -48.05 8.16
N ALA A 254 16.82 -49.19 7.68
CA ALA A 254 16.31 -50.48 8.08
C ALA A 254 16.66 -50.71 9.55
N ASN A 255 15.65 -50.85 10.39
CA ASN A 255 15.82 -51.45 11.71
C ASN A 255 15.99 -52.95 11.49
N GLU A 256 17.21 -53.46 11.63
CA GLU A 256 17.43 -54.88 11.82
C GLU A 256 16.95 -55.26 13.23
N HIS A 257 15.83 -55.96 13.28
CA HIS A 257 15.41 -56.72 14.45
C HIS A 257 16.39 -57.89 14.63
N VAL A 258 17.24 -57.81 15.65
CA VAL A 258 17.96 -58.97 16.17
C VAL A 258 17.01 -59.74 17.07
N THR A 259 16.50 -60.86 16.58
CA THR A 259 15.83 -61.91 17.37
C THR A 259 16.88 -62.68 18.19
N PRO A 260 16.60 -63.02 19.46
CA PRO A 260 17.50 -63.88 20.25
C PRO A 260 17.29 -65.34 19.87
N ALA A 261 18.39 -66.05 19.60
CA ALA A 261 18.40 -67.50 19.43
C ALA A 261 18.25 -68.18 20.81
N GLN A 262 17.19 -68.98 20.95
CA GLN A 262 17.10 -70.05 21.94
C GLN A 262 16.93 -71.37 21.18
N THR A 263 17.78 -72.34 21.54
CA THR A 263 17.76 -73.82 21.38
C THR A 263 19.22 -74.25 21.16
N GLY A 264 19.86 -75.18 21.86
CA GLY A 264 19.47 -76.20 22.81
C GLY A 264 20.56 -77.31 22.77
N GLU A 265 20.80 -77.96 23.92
CA GLU A 265 21.44 -79.27 24.11
C GLU A 265 22.96 -79.46 23.82
N ARG A 266 23.75 -79.56 24.89
CA ARG A 266 24.14 -80.84 25.52
C ARG A 266 24.61 -80.61 26.96
#